data_AF-A0A1Q8TQZ8-F1
#
_entry.id   AF-A0A1Q8TQZ8-F1
#
_cell.length_a   1.000
_cell.length_b   1.000
_cell.length_c   1.000
_cell.angle_alpha   90.00
_cell.angle_beta   90.00
_cell.angle_gamma   90.00
#
_symmetry.space_group_name_H-M   'P 1'
#
loop_
_entity.id
_entity.type
_entity.pdbx_description
1 polymer ?
#
loop_
_entity_poly.entity_id
_entity_poly.type
_entity_poly.pdbx_seq_one_letter_code
_entity_poly.pdbx_strand_id
1 'polypeptide(L)'
;MTIRTNTAAALNRAPADRLQLVFDAGPTMSMWGPLLRELRQSLTRSGPFQSVTVAVLKADGTLRGRQGEDDRLVTLVLSDCSGPQWHPGPAGERWYKTLRSWARVRPVAVVQPLPERMWQRTALPGTPGSIYAPAAGAANSALSFTAYDSAPDTGADSIPVPVLEPASPWLENWFALLGGGVEVPAAVAFIPPALPAEGTASLAGCAAQELVLRFRATASPEAVRLAGYLAAGVPHLPVMQLVHRSIGTAPCPSHLAEVILSGLLRAVPGRPGTYAFRDDVASVLLRSVPRSSLARTVALLRQAEPSMRRTLVSAEASRLLG
;
A
#
# COMPACT_ATOMS: atom_id res chain seq x y z
N MET A 1 12.17 -4.21 -12.19
CA MET A 1 12.38 -2.77 -11.97
C MET A 1 13.86 -2.44 -12.18
N THR A 2 14.19 -1.76 -13.29
CA THR A 2 15.57 -1.37 -13.62
C THR A 2 15.68 0.14 -13.49
N ILE A 3 16.29 0.62 -12.41
CA ILE A 3 16.61 2.05 -12.23
C ILE A 3 17.62 2.43 -13.32
N ARG A 4 17.34 3.45 -14.14
CA ARG A 4 18.32 3.86 -15.17
C ARG A 4 19.49 4.55 -14.49
N THR A 5 20.70 4.17 -14.89
CA THR A 5 21.97 4.64 -14.33
C THR A 5 22.29 6.11 -14.59
N ASN A 6 21.52 6.80 -15.44
CA ASN A 6 21.84 8.17 -15.86
C ASN A 6 21.70 9.19 -14.71
N THR A 7 20.89 8.91 -13.70
CA THR A 7 20.69 9.75 -12.50
C THR A 7 21.81 9.59 -11.47
N ALA A 8 22.54 8.46 -11.49
CA ALA A 8 23.70 8.23 -10.61
C ALA A 8 24.86 9.19 -10.92
N ALA A 9 24.97 9.68 -12.17
CA ALA A 9 25.99 10.64 -12.57
C ALA A 9 25.76 12.04 -11.96
N ALA A 10 24.51 12.42 -11.66
CA ALA A 10 24.17 13.72 -11.07
C ALA A 10 24.47 13.78 -9.56
N LEU A 11 24.51 12.65 -8.86
CA LEU A 11 24.79 12.56 -7.42
C LEU A 11 26.29 12.44 -7.10
N ASN A 12 27.15 12.48 -8.12
CA ASN A 12 28.60 12.28 -8.01
C ASN A 12 29.37 13.45 -7.33
N ARG A 13 28.70 14.27 -6.50
CA ARG A 13 29.30 15.40 -5.77
C ARG A 13 28.89 15.54 -4.30
N ALA A 14 28.17 14.57 -3.71
CA ALA A 14 27.81 14.61 -2.28
C ALA A 14 28.28 13.34 -1.54
N PRO A 15 28.68 13.43 -0.25
CA PRO A 15 29.01 12.24 0.55
C PRO A 15 27.79 11.30 0.63
N ALA A 16 28.02 10.00 0.37
CA ALA A 16 26.97 9.02 0.09
C ALA A 16 26.03 8.77 1.29
N ASP A 17 24.74 9.04 1.10
CA ASP A 17 23.71 8.78 2.10
C ASP A 17 23.53 7.27 2.37
N ARG A 18 23.04 6.94 3.57
CA ARG A 18 22.63 5.58 3.92
C ARG A 18 21.12 5.46 3.82
N LEU A 19 20.63 4.37 3.25
CA LEU A 19 19.19 4.13 3.09
C LEU A 19 18.67 3.15 4.15
N GLN A 20 17.61 3.53 4.86
CA GLN A 20 16.76 2.64 5.64
C GLN A 20 15.46 2.38 4.89
N LEU A 21 15.33 1.18 4.34
CA LEU A 21 14.09 0.67 3.75
C LEU A 21 13.21 0.10 4.87
N VAL A 22 12.15 0.83 5.21
CA VAL A 22 11.20 0.46 6.26
C VAL A 22 10.02 -0.26 5.61
N PHE A 23 9.79 -1.51 6.00
CA PHE A 23 8.65 -2.29 5.55
C PHE A 23 7.50 -2.17 6.53
N ASP A 24 6.32 -1.80 6.03
CA ASP A 24 5.10 -1.84 6.79
C ASP A 24 4.74 -3.28 7.19
N ALA A 25 4.30 -3.49 8.44
CA ALA A 25 3.81 -4.78 8.95
C ALA A 25 2.26 -4.92 8.93
N GLY A 26 1.57 -4.06 8.18
CA GLY A 26 0.13 -4.13 7.98
C GLY A 26 -0.33 -5.49 7.42
N PRO A 27 -1.60 -5.88 7.62
CA PRO A 27 -2.06 -7.22 7.25
C PRO A 27 -1.84 -7.55 5.77
N THR A 28 -2.16 -6.60 4.89
CA THR A 28 -2.01 -6.69 3.44
C THR A 28 -0.56 -6.78 2.99
N MET A 29 0.40 -6.34 3.81
CA MET A 29 1.82 -6.27 3.45
C MET A 29 2.45 -7.64 3.14
N SER A 30 1.85 -8.73 3.64
CA SER A 30 2.29 -10.09 3.29
C SER A 30 2.32 -10.38 1.77
N MET A 31 1.48 -9.70 0.96
CA MET A 31 1.47 -9.89 -0.50
C MET A 31 2.58 -9.13 -1.23
N TRP A 32 3.21 -8.15 -0.59
CA TRP A 32 4.22 -7.26 -1.19
C TRP A 32 5.67 -7.69 -0.90
N GLY A 33 5.88 -8.82 -0.23
CA GLY A 33 7.22 -9.36 0.07
C GLY A 33 8.14 -9.57 -1.16
N PRO A 34 7.64 -10.00 -2.33
CA PRO A 34 8.45 -10.02 -3.56
C PRO A 34 8.95 -8.64 -3.96
N LEU A 35 8.08 -7.62 -3.92
CA LEU A 35 8.45 -6.25 -4.26
C LEU A 35 9.50 -5.66 -3.31
N LEU A 36 9.38 -5.93 -2.00
CA LEU A 36 10.41 -5.54 -1.02
C LEU A 36 11.79 -6.08 -1.41
N ARG A 37 11.88 -7.34 -1.81
CA ARG A 37 13.14 -7.98 -2.21
C ARG A 37 13.70 -7.35 -3.48
N GLU A 38 12.83 -7.10 -4.47
CA GLU A 38 13.21 -6.47 -5.72
C GLU A 38 13.71 -5.03 -5.52
N LEU A 39 12.97 -4.23 -4.74
CA LEU A 39 13.38 -2.86 -4.38
C LEU A 39 14.72 -2.87 -3.66
N ARG A 40 14.90 -3.70 -2.63
CA ARG A 40 16.16 -3.83 -1.91
C ARG A 40 17.31 -4.17 -2.86
N GLN A 41 17.12 -5.13 -3.76
CA GLN A 41 18.14 -5.56 -4.71
C GLN A 41 18.48 -4.44 -5.69
N SER A 42 17.48 -3.75 -6.22
CA SER A 42 17.66 -2.65 -7.18
C SER A 42 18.39 -1.46 -6.53
N LEU A 43 17.97 -1.05 -5.34
CA LEU A 43 18.57 0.06 -4.58
C LEU A 43 20.00 -0.25 -4.14
N THR A 44 20.31 -1.50 -3.78
CA THR A 44 21.67 -1.91 -3.41
C THR A 44 22.61 -1.92 -4.63
N ARG A 45 22.10 -2.28 -5.81
CA ARG A 45 22.92 -2.42 -7.03
C ARG A 45 23.12 -1.10 -7.77
N SER A 46 22.07 -0.27 -7.81
CA SER A 46 21.99 0.87 -8.73
C SER A 46 21.54 2.17 -8.06
N GLY A 47 21.22 2.12 -6.76
CA GLY A 47 20.88 3.32 -5.99
C GLY A 47 22.13 4.12 -5.61
N PRO A 48 21.99 5.42 -5.33
CA PRO A 48 23.10 6.31 -4.98
C PRO A 48 23.58 6.17 -3.52
N PHE A 49 23.26 5.06 -2.85
CA PHE A 49 23.42 4.91 -1.40
C PHE A 49 24.66 4.10 -1.05
N GLN A 50 25.35 4.49 0.02
CA GLN A 50 26.49 3.73 0.55
C GLN A 50 26.08 2.35 1.06
N SER A 51 24.91 2.26 1.68
CA SER A 51 24.36 1.02 2.21
C SER A 51 22.85 1.06 2.27
N VAL A 52 22.22 -0.10 2.09
CA VAL A 52 20.77 -0.28 2.22
C VAL A 52 20.49 -1.23 3.39
N THR A 53 19.75 -0.74 4.38
CA THR A 53 19.28 -1.53 5.53
C THR A 53 17.80 -1.74 5.45
N VAL A 54 17.31 -2.83 6.06
CA VAL A 54 15.87 -3.11 6.14
C VAL A 54 15.44 -3.14 7.59
N ALA A 55 14.35 -2.44 7.87
CA ALA A 55 13.62 -2.50 9.13
C ALA A 55 12.14 -2.76 8.86
N VAL A 56 11.41 -3.23 9.85
CA VAL A 56 9.97 -3.47 9.80
C VAL A 56 9.30 -2.60 10.85
N LEU A 57 8.39 -1.72 10.44
CA LEU A 57 7.61 -0.89 11.36
C LEU A 57 6.28 -1.57 11.66
N LYS A 58 6.10 -1.98 12.91
CA LYS A 58 4.87 -2.62 13.37
C LYS A 58 3.76 -1.62 13.61
N ALA A 59 2.50 -2.09 13.63
CA ALA A 59 1.33 -1.27 13.96
C ALA A 59 1.36 -0.73 15.42
N ASP A 60 2.13 -1.36 16.31
CA ASP A 60 2.39 -0.85 17.66
C ASP A 60 3.46 0.27 17.70
N GLY A 61 4.00 0.68 16.54
CA GLY A 61 5.05 1.69 16.43
C GLY A 61 6.46 1.15 16.66
N THR A 62 6.62 -0.15 16.96
CA THR A 62 7.93 -0.76 17.16
C THR A 62 8.64 -0.94 15.83
N LEU A 63 9.84 -0.39 15.73
CA LEU A 63 10.72 -0.64 14.59
C LEU A 63 11.67 -1.81 14.88
N ARG A 64 11.62 -2.86 14.05
CA ARG A 64 12.44 -4.07 14.18
C ARG A 64 13.45 -4.16 13.04
N GLY A 65 14.71 -4.42 13.33
CA GLY A 65 15.78 -4.53 12.33
C GLY A 65 16.92 -3.57 12.64
N ARG A 66 17.86 -3.43 11.70
CA ARG A 66 19.01 -2.54 11.88
C ARG A 66 18.56 -1.09 11.78
N GLN A 67 18.76 -0.34 12.85
CA GLN A 67 18.57 1.11 12.84
C GLN A 67 19.77 1.78 12.18
N GLY A 68 19.50 2.80 11.38
CA GLY A 68 20.54 3.78 11.06
C GLY A 68 20.52 4.84 12.16
N GLU A 69 21.68 5.16 12.71
CA GLU A 69 21.86 6.18 13.75
C GLU A 69 22.70 7.36 13.22
N ASP A 70 22.78 7.50 11.89
CA ASP A 70 23.70 8.43 11.24
C ASP A 70 23.05 9.75 10.83
N ASP A 71 23.84 10.83 10.83
CA ASP A 71 23.46 12.19 10.40
C ASP A 71 23.04 12.30 8.91
N ARG A 72 23.21 11.23 8.11
CA ARG A 72 22.93 11.18 6.67
C ARG A 72 22.05 10.00 6.26
N LEU A 73 21.01 9.79 7.07
CA LEU A 73 20.08 8.69 6.89
C LEU A 73 18.88 9.11 6.05
N VAL A 74 18.66 8.44 4.93
CA VAL A 74 17.43 8.55 4.12
C VAL A 74 16.48 7.42 4.49
N THR A 75 15.20 7.70 4.64
CA THR A 75 14.17 6.68 4.93
C THR A 75 13.25 6.49 3.73
N LEU A 76 13.06 5.25 3.31
CA LEU A 76 12.09 4.87 2.29
C LEU A 76 11.12 3.85 2.89
N VAL A 77 9.84 4.21 3.00
CA VAL A 77 8.81 3.36 3.60
C VAL A 77 8.06 2.63 2.49
N LEU A 78 8.07 1.30 2.49
CA LEU A 78 7.23 0.50 1.58
C LEU A 78 5.92 0.15 2.28
N SER A 79 4.82 0.72 1.79
CA SER A 79 3.48 0.50 2.35
C SER A 79 2.37 0.72 1.32
N ASP A 80 1.34 -0.15 1.33
CA ASP A 80 0.09 0.11 0.60
C ASP A 80 -0.86 1.11 1.27
N CYS A 81 -0.43 1.71 2.39
CA CYS A 81 -1.14 2.78 3.08
C CYS A 81 -2.59 2.42 3.45
N SER A 82 -2.87 1.12 3.62
CA SER A 82 -4.24 0.60 3.76
C SER A 82 -4.50 -0.06 5.11
N GLY A 83 -3.46 -0.31 5.91
CA GLY A 83 -3.59 -0.96 7.21
C GLY A 83 -4.15 -0.05 8.31
N PRO A 84 -4.53 -0.63 9.46
CA PRO A 84 -5.04 0.14 10.61
C PRO A 84 -4.06 1.19 11.14
N GLN A 85 -2.76 0.98 10.92
CA GLN A 85 -1.70 1.92 11.28
C GLN A 85 -1.66 3.20 10.42
N TRP A 86 -2.49 3.28 9.39
CA TRP A 86 -2.65 4.50 8.58
C TRP A 86 -3.95 5.25 8.86
N HIS A 87 -4.86 4.66 9.65
CA HIS A 87 -6.17 5.23 9.96
C HIS A 87 -6.21 5.75 11.41
N PRO A 88 -7.15 6.65 11.76
CA PRO A 88 -7.30 7.15 13.12
C PRO A 88 -7.40 6.04 14.18
N GLY A 89 -6.75 6.25 15.32
CA GLY A 89 -6.68 5.31 16.43
C GLY A 89 -5.25 5.12 16.95
N PRO A 90 -5.05 4.31 18.01
CA PRO A 90 -3.76 4.25 18.69
C PRO A 90 -2.59 3.80 17.79
N ALA A 91 -2.86 2.93 16.81
CA ALA A 91 -1.85 2.50 15.85
C ALA A 91 -1.47 3.64 14.89
N GLY A 92 -2.46 4.34 14.33
CA GLY A 92 -2.27 5.51 13.48
C GLY A 92 -1.52 6.63 14.16
N GLU A 93 -1.88 6.98 15.39
CA GLU A 93 -1.20 8.02 16.18
C GLU A 93 0.30 7.74 16.33
N ARG A 94 0.66 6.49 16.66
CA ARG A 94 2.07 6.08 16.80
C ARG A 94 2.80 6.13 15.46
N TRP A 95 2.16 5.67 14.39
CA TRP A 95 2.73 5.66 13.05
C TRP A 95 2.99 7.07 12.53
N TYR A 96 2.00 7.95 12.58
CA TYR A 96 2.14 9.34 12.14
C TYR A 96 3.14 10.10 13.01
N LYS A 97 3.17 9.87 14.34
CA LYS A 97 4.21 10.42 15.22
C LYS A 97 5.62 9.98 14.79
N THR A 98 5.78 8.70 14.45
CA THR A 98 7.06 8.13 13.99
C THR A 98 7.48 8.72 12.65
N LEU A 99 6.62 8.66 11.64
CA LEU A 99 6.88 9.24 10.31
C LEU A 99 7.21 10.73 10.40
N ARG A 100 6.46 11.48 11.20
CA ARG A 100 6.69 12.90 11.42
C ARG A 100 8.01 13.18 12.12
N SER A 101 8.39 12.35 13.11
CA SER A 101 9.69 12.49 13.78
C SER A 101 10.86 12.31 12.81
N TRP A 102 10.75 11.40 11.84
CA TRP A 102 11.75 11.22 10.79
C TRP A 102 11.72 12.38 9.80
N ALA A 103 10.55 12.71 9.26
CA ALA A 103 10.38 13.74 8.24
C ALA A 103 10.85 15.14 8.69
N ARG A 104 10.88 15.41 10.01
CA ARG A 104 11.44 16.64 10.57
C ARG A 104 12.96 16.78 10.46
N VAL A 105 13.69 15.67 10.44
CA VAL A 105 15.16 15.70 10.59
C VAL A 105 15.90 15.01 9.46
N ARG A 106 15.19 14.32 8.56
CA ARG A 106 15.79 13.61 7.44
C ARG A 106 14.84 13.43 6.25
N PRO A 107 15.35 13.11 5.06
CA PRO A 107 14.51 12.77 3.90
C PRO A 107 13.71 11.49 4.14
N VAL A 108 12.40 11.56 3.88
CA VAL A 108 11.45 10.44 3.97
C VAL A 108 10.60 10.39 2.71
N ALA A 109 10.47 9.23 2.10
CA ALA A 109 9.49 8.98 1.05
C ALA A 109 8.73 7.66 1.29
N VAL A 110 7.54 7.54 0.71
CA VAL A 110 6.72 6.33 0.76
C VAL A 110 6.67 5.71 -0.64
N VAL A 111 7.18 4.50 -0.79
CA VAL A 111 6.89 3.67 -1.96
C VAL A 111 5.57 2.98 -1.72
N GLN A 112 4.60 3.27 -2.56
CA GLN A 112 3.25 2.76 -2.44
C GLN A 112 3.02 1.80 -3.63
N PRO A 113 2.86 0.48 -3.35
CA PRO A 113 2.94 -0.59 -4.35
C PRO A 113 1.74 -0.65 -5.30
N LEU A 114 0.65 0.06 -4.98
CA LEU A 114 -0.50 0.19 -5.84
C LEU A 114 -0.22 1.26 -6.91
N PRO A 115 -0.83 1.15 -8.09
CA PRO A 115 -0.80 2.24 -9.07
C PRO A 115 -1.42 3.52 -8.53
N GLU A 116 -0.92 4.68 -8.97
CA GLU A 116 -1.30 6.04 -8.53
C GLU A 116 -2.82 6.27 -8.51
N ARG A 117 -3.51 5.80 -9.55
CA ARG A 117 -4.98 5.87 -9.66
C ARG A 117 -5.75 5.27 -8.47
N MET A 118 -5.11 4.39 -7.69
CA MET A 118 -5.72 3.74 -6.53
C MET A 118 -5.44 4.47 -5.21
N TRP A 119 -4.52 5.43 -5.17
CA TRP A 119 -4.07 6.05 -3.91
C TRP A 119 -5.16 6.89 -3.23
N GLN A 120 -6.11 7.41 -4.02
CA GLN A 120 -7.30 8.11 -3.51
C GLN A 120 -8.20 7.22 -2.63
N ARG A 121 -7.98 5.90 -2.64
CA ARG A 121 -8.71 4.92 -1.81
C ARG A 121 -7.89 4.42 -0.62
N THR A 122 -6.68 4.93 -0.42
CA THR A 122 -5.82 4.61 0.72
C THR A 122 -5.77 5.80 1.68
N ALA A 123 -5.15 5.61 2.85
CA ALA A 123 -5.03 6.66 3.85
C ALA A 123 -3.89 7.66 3.57
N LEU A 124 -3.17 7.50 2.45
CA LEU A 124 -2.10 8.42 2.04
C LEU A 124 -2.24 8.79 0.56
N PRO A 125 -3.30 9.54 0.18
CA PRO A 125 -3.46 10.02 -1.18
C PRO A 125 -2.33 11.01 -1.51
N GLY A 126 -1.70 10.84 -2.67
CA GLY A 126 -0.72 11.79 -3.18
C GLY A 126 -1.41 12.90 -3.97
N THR A 127 -0.99 14.14 -3.74
CA THR A 127 -1.35 15.30 -4.56
C THR A 127 -0.25 15.54 -5.60
N PRO A 128 -0.57 15.55 -6.91
CA PRO A 128 0.42 15.83 -7.94
C PRO A 128 0.85 17.30 -7.94
N GLY A 129 2.14 17.53 -8.14
CA GLY A 129 2.70 18.87 -8.19
C GLY A 129 4.21 18.87 -8.41
N SER A 130 4.81 20.04 -8.21
CA SER A 130 6.25 20.22 -8.22
C SER A 130 6.78 20.32 -6.79
N ILE A 131 7.88 19.62 -6.51
CA ILE A 131 8.54 19.63 -5.21
C ILE A 131 9.99 20.09 -5.35
N TYR A 132 10.46 20.85 -4.36
CA TYR A 132 11.81 21.42 -4.32
C TYR A 132 12.48 21.15 -2.97
N ALA A 133 13.76 20.77 -3.02
CA ALA A 133 14.62 20.65 -1.84
C ALA A 133 15.71 21.73 -1.88
N PRO A 134 15.87 22.55 -0.83
CA PRO A 134 16.80 23.68 -0.82
C PRO A 134 18.28 23.26 -0.79
N ALA A 135 18.58 22.04 -0.36
CA ALA A 135 19.93 21.50 -0.28
C ALA A 135 19.90 19.97 -0.42
N ALA A 136 21.06 19.39 -0.75
CA ALA A 136 21.23 17.94 -0.77
C ALA A 136 20.93 17.34 0.62
N GLY A 137 20.14 16.26 0.66
CA GLY A 137 19.77 15.58 1.90
C GLY A 137 18.85 16.39 2.82
N ALA A 138 18.22 17.48 2.33
CA ALA A 138 17.31 18.29 3.13
C ALA A 138 16.18 17.45 3.73
N ALA A 139 15.90 17.67 5.01
CA ALA A 139 14.77 17.05 5.70
C ALA A 139 13.44 17.46 5.03
N ASN A 140 12.42 16.60 5.14
CA ASN A 140 11.13 16.88 4.53
C ASN A 140 10.48 18.19 5.03
N SER A 141 10.74 18.60 6.27
CA SER A 141 10.27 19.87 6.83
C SER A 141 10.86 21.12 6.16
N ALA A 142 11.91 20.98 5.35
CA ALA A 142 12.51 22.05 4.58
C ALA A 142 12.09 22.05 3.10
N LEU A 143 11.26 21.08 2.68
CA LEU A 143 10.80 20.99 1.29
C LEU A 143 9.69 22.00 1.00
N SER A 144 9.71 22.53 -0.21
CA SER A 144 8.63 23.35 -0.76
C SER A 144 7.86 22.54 -1.78
N PHE A 145 6.53 22.69 -1.81
CA PHE A 145 5.66 21.99 -2.75
C PHE A 145 4.62 22.93 -3.34
N THR A 146 4.41 22.81 -4.65
CA THR A 146 3.40 23.54 -5.41
C THR A 146 2.51 22.53 -6.13
N ALA A 147 1.25 22.41 -5.73
CA ALA A 147 0.28 21.55 -6.40
C ALA A 147 0.01 22.03 -7.84
N TYR A 148 -0.23 21.10 -8.76
CA TYR A 148 -0.64 21.47 -10.13
C TYR A 148 -2.09 21.95 -10.19
N ASP A 149 -2.96 21.33 -9.39
CA ASP A 149 -4.36 21.72 -9.24
C ASP A 149 -4.55 22.51 -7.93
N SER A 150 -5.76 22.47 -7.35
CA SER A 150 -6.05 23.13 -6.07
C SER A 150 -5.15 22.60 -4.94
N ALA A 151 -4.52 23.53 -4.22
CA ALA A 151 -3.71 23.20 -3.06
C ALA A 151 -4.57 22.47 -2.01
N PRO A 152 -4.14 21.29 -1.52
CA PRO A 152 -4.88 20.57 -0.51
C PRO A 152 -4.89 21.39 0.79
N ASP A 153 -6.03 21.42 1.49
CA ASP A 153 -6.11 21.95 2.85
C ASP A 153 -5.42 20.94 3.79
N THR A 154 -4.14 21.20 4.05
CA THR A 154 -3.26 20.25 4.74
C THR A 154 -3.14 20.54 6.23
N GLY A 155 -3.77 21.62 6.72
CA GLY A 155 -3.58 22.13 8.07
C GLY A 155 -2.19 22.72 8.29
N ALA A 156 -2.08 23.64 9.25
CA ALA A 156 -0.80 24.21 9.66
C ALA A 156 0.17 23.11 10.18
N ASP A 157 1.47 23.26 9.93
CA ASP A 157 2.56 22.38 10.39
C ASP A 157 2.59 20.94 9.84
N SER A 158 1.87 20.70 8.74
CA SER A 158 1.97 19.46 7.97
C SER A 158 3.28 19.36 7.22
N ILE A 159 3.86 18.15 7.19
CA ILE A 159 5.16 17.90 6.52
C ILE A 159 4.93 17.18 5.20
N PRO A 160 5.42 17.72 4.06
CA PRO A 160 5.30 17.06 2.76
C PRO A 160 6.13 15.78 2.72
N VAL A 161 5.55 14.69 2.24
CA VAL A 161 6.20 13.40 2.04
C VAL A 161 5.95 12.92 0.62
N PRO A 162 6.99 12.80 -0.21
CA PRO A 162 6.86 12.20 -1.54
C PRO A 162 6.30 10.78 -1.46
N VAL A 163 5.32 10.51 -2.32
CA VAL A 163 4.73 9.18 -2.54
C VAL A 163 5.12 8.72 -3.93
N LEU A 164 5.65 7.51 -4.03
CA LEU A 164 6.28 6.98 -5.23
C LEU A 164 5.63 5.67 -5.64
N GLU A 165 5.31 5.50 -6.93
CA GLU A 165 5.14 4.15 -7.46
C GLU A 165 6.49 3.41 -7.47
N PRO A 166 6.50 2.06 -7.40
CA PRO A 166 7.71 1.25 -7.56
C PRO A 166 8.14 1.18 -9.04
N ALA A 167 8.43 2.33 -9.63
CA ALA A 167 8.82 2.48 -11.02
C ALA A 167 10.00 3.45 -11.16
N SER A 168 10.83 3.22 -12.19
CA SER A 168 12.08 3.96 -12.37
C SER A 168 11.91 5.47 -12.45
N PRO A 169 10.96 6.04 -13.23
CA PRO A 169 10.79 7.49 -13.30
C PRO A 169 10.54 8.16 -11.94
N TRP A 170 9.76 7.50 -11.09
CA TRP A 170 9.44 7.98 -9.73
C TRP A 170 10.68 7.99 -8.83
N LEU A 171 11.46 6.91 -8.86
CA LEU A 171 12.70 6.83 -8.09
C LEU A 171 13.77 7.80 -8.60
N GLU A 172 13.86 8.00 -9.92
CA GLU A 172 14.80 8.92 -10.53
C GLU A 172 14.50 10.38 -10.13
N ASN A 173 13.23 10.80 -10.16
CA ASN A 173 12.83 12.12 -9.66
C ASN A 173 13.11 12.27 -8.17
N TRP A 174 12.84 11.22 -7.38
CA TRP A 174 13.15 11.24 -5.96
C TRP A 174 14.67 11.34 -5.69
N PHE A 175 15.51 10.66 -6.45
CA PHE A 175 16.97 10.79 -6.34
C PHE A 175 17.46 12.19 -6.73
N ALA A 176 16.88 12.80 -7.75
CA ALA A 176 17.17 14.19 -8.10
C ALA A 176 16.77 15.15 -6.97
N LEU A 177 15.61 14.93 -6.33
CA LEU A 177 15.18 15.69 -5.16
C LEU A 177 16.16 15.55 -3.99
N LEU A 178 16.67 14.35 -3.71
CA LEU A 178 17.69 14.13 -2.67
C LEU A 178 18.98 14.90 -2.93
N GLY A 179 19.33 15.15 -4.20
CA GLY A 179 20.48 15.98 -4.58
C GLY A 179 20.30 17.47 -4.29
N GLY A 180 19.05 17.94 -4.15
CA GLY A 180 18.72 19.33 -3.90
C GLY A 180 18.94 20.28 -5.09
N GLY A 181 18.43 21.50 -4.97
CA GLY A 181 18.67 22.59 -5.93
C GLY A 181 17.92 22.47 -7.25
N VAL A 182 17.05 21.48 -7.41
CA VAL A 182 16.22 21.26 -8.61
C VAL A 182 14.77 21.03 -8.18
N GLU A 183 13.84 21.60 -8.94
CA GLU A 183 12.41 21.34 -8.83
C GLU A 183 12.05 20.12 -9.69
N VAL A 184 11.32 19.16 -9.11
CA VAL A 184 10.96 17.91 -9.80
C VAL A 184 9.47 17.62 -9.70
N PRO A 185 8.85 16.98 -10.71
CA PRO A 185 7.48 16.50 -10.59
C PRO A 185 7.39 15.37 -9.57
N ALA A 186 6.39 15.44 -8.69
CA ALA A 186 6.13 14.45 -7.64
C ALA A 186 4.66 14.38 -7.27
N ALA A 187 4.28 13.28 -6.64
CA ALA A 187 3.06 13.21 -5.84
C ALA A 187 3.44 13.34 -4.37
N VAL A 188 2.78 14.24 -3.65
CA VAL A 188 3.09 14.57 -2.25
C VAL A 188 1.88 14.32 -1.38
N ALA A 189 2.07 13.54 -0.33
CA ALA A 189 1.13 13.45 0.77
C ALA A 189 1.61 14.32 1.94
N PHE A 190 0.68 14.77 2.77
CA PHE A 190 0.99 15.64 3.90
C PHE A 190 0.78 14.87 5.20
N ILE A 191 1.80 14.87 6.07
CA ILE A 191 1.74 14.23 7.38
C ILE A 191 1.34 15.29 8.41
N PRO A 192 0.08 15.26 8.90
CA PRO A 192 -0.39 16.24 9.87
C PRO A 192 0.22 16.01 11.25
N PRO A 193 0.20 17.05 12.12
CA PRO A 193 0.61 16.91 13.52
C PRO A 193 -0.27 15.95 14.32
N ALA A 194 -1.55 15.83 13.95
CA ALA A 194 -2.50 14.89 14.51
C ALA A 194 -3.42 14.36 13.41
N LEU A 195 -3.79 13.07 13.49
CA LEU A 195 -4.78 12.51 12.57
C LEU A 195 -6.16 13.10 12.88
N PRO A 196 -6.90 13.59 11.86
CA PRO A 196 -8.28 14.00 12.07
C PRO A 196 -9.12 12.80 12.52
N ALA A 197 -10.18 13.07 13.30
CA ALA A 197 -11.18 12.05 13.58
C ALA A 197 -11.74 11.53 12.25
N GLU A 198 -12.02 10.23 12.19
CA GLU A 198 -12.44 9.55 10.96
C GLU A 198 -13.67 10.24 10.36
N GLY A 199 -13.49 10.95 9.25
CA GLY A 199 -14.59 11.44 8.43
C GLY A 199 -15.18 10.26 7.67
N THR A 200 -16.10 9.52 8.29
CA THR A 200 -16.74 8.39 7.61
C THR A 200 -17.62 8.93 6.48
N ALA A 201 -17.11 8.94 5.24
CA ALA A 201 -17.97 8.86 4.07
C ALA A 201 -18.68 7.50 4.15
N SER A 202 -19.85 7.50 4.78
CA SER A 202 -20.54 6.27 5.13
C SER A 202 -21.08 5.61 3.86
N LEU A 203 -20.47 4.50 3.47
CA LEU A 203 -21.09 3.53 2.56
C LEU A 203 -22.23 2.74 3.25
N ALA A 204 -22.62 3.09 4.48
CA ALA A 204 -23.75 2.45 5.15
C ALA A 204 -25.05 2.79 4.39
N GLY A 205 -25.82 1.76 4.06
CA GLY A 205 -27.09 1.89 3.35
C GLY A 205 -27.02 1.71 1.83
N CYS A 206 -25.84 1.58 1.21
CA CYS A 206 -25.77 1.19 -0.20
C CYS A 206 -26.20 -0.28 -0.39
N ALA A 207 -27.11 -0.52 -1.34
CA ALA A 207 -27.52 -1.87 -1.72
C ALA A 207 -26.33 -2.68 -2.30
N ALA A 208 -26.31 -3.99 -2.07
CA ALA A 208 -25.23 -4.87 -2.53
C ALA A 208 -24.99 -4.80 -4.04
N GLN A 209 -26.05 -4.72 -4.84
CA GLN A 209 -25.98 -4.59 -6.29
C GLN A 209 -25.28 -3.30 -6.71
N GLU A 210 -25.59 -2.19 -6.04
CA GLU A 210 -24.98 -0.89 -6.30
C GLU A 210 -23.48 -0.91 -5.97
N LEU A 211 -23.09 -1.52 -4.83
CA LEU A 211 -21.69 -1.70 -4.48
C LEU A 211 -20.93 -2.53 -5.52
N VAL A 212 -21.52 -3.63 -5.98
CA VAL A 212 -20.91 -4.49 -7.01
C VAL A 212 -20.85 -3.78 -8.37
N LEU A 213 -21.85 -2.98 -8.74
CA LEU A 213 -21.86 -2.19 -9.96
C LEU A 213 -20.76 -1.12 -9.95
N ARG A 214 -20.63 -0.35 -8.86
CA ARG A 214 -19.55 0.64 -8.68
C ARG A 214 -18.17 -0.01 -8.74
N PHE A 215 -18.02 -1.17 -8.11
CA PHE A 215 -16.79 -1.94 -8.18
C PHE A 215 -16.47 -2.34 -9.64
N ARG A 216 -17.43 -2.92 -10.36
CA ARG A 216 -17.26 -3.31 -11.77
C ARG A 216 -16.94 -2.13 -12.69
N ALA A 217 -17.46 -0.94 -12.39
CA ALA A 217 -17.22 0.26 -13.17
C ALA A 217 -15.79 0.82 -13.01
N THR A 218 -15.09 0.49 -11.93
CA THR A 218 -13.80 1.12 -11.59
C THR A 218 -12.64 0.16 -11.39
N ALA A 219 -12.91 -1.13 -11.18
CA ALA A 219 -11.90 -2.15 -10.96
C ALA A 219 -11.46 -2.81 -12.26
N SER A 220 -10.27 -3.39 -12.23
CA SER A 220 -9.75 -4.22 -13.32
C SER A 220 -10.65 -5.45 -13.54
N PRO A 221 -10.78 -5.93 -14.79
CA PRO A 221 -11.51 -7.17 -15.09
C PRO A 221 -11.01 -8.37 -14.28
N GLU A 222 -9.71 -8.43 -14.00
CA GLU A 222 -9.06 -9.42 -13.17
C GLU A 222 -9.51 -9.34 -11.71
N ALA A 223 -9.60 -8.14 -11.12
CA ALA A 223 -10.11 -7.94 -9.77
C ALA A 223 -11.60 -8.28 -9.68
N VAL A 224 -12.40 -7.92 -10.69
CA VAL A 224 -13.83 -8.29 -10.76
C VAL A 224 -14.01 -9.79 -10.77
N ARG A 225 -13.25 -10.48 -11.63
CA ARG A 225 -13.25 -11.95 -11.70
C ARG A 225 -12.79 -12.57 -10.37
N LEU A 226 -11.72 -12.04 -9.78
CA LEU A 226 -11.20 -12.50 -8.49
C LEU A 226 -12.24 -12.37 -7.38
N ALA A 227 -12.96 -11.24 -7.29
CA ALA A 227 -13.99 -11.03 -6.28
C ALA A 227 -15.07 -12.13 -6.29
N GLY A 228 -15.48 -12.59 -7.47
CA GLY A 228 -16.39 -13.73 -7.64
C GLY A 228 -15.87 -15.00 -6.97
N TYR A 229 -14.61 -15.36 -7.25
CA TYR A 229 -13.97 -16.53 -6.64
C TYR A 229 -13.76 -16.39 -5.13
N LEU A 230 -13.45 -15.19 -4.66
CA LEU A 230 -13.25 -14.92 -3.24
C LEU A 230 -14.55 -15.08 -2.42
N ALA A 231 -15.71 -14.79 -3.02
CA ALA A 231 -17.02 -15.01 -2.39
C ALA A 231 -17.32 -16.50 -2.11
N ALA A 232 -16.59 -17.43 -2.75
CA ALA A 232 -16.72 -18.87 -2.50
C ALA A 232 -16.12 -19.32 -1.16
N GLY A 233 -15.29 -18.49 -0.53
CA GLY A 233 -14.59 -18.80 0.70
C GLY A 233 -14.71 -17.73 1.77
N VAL A 234 -14.12 -18.02 2.93
CA VAL A 234 -14.02 -17.05 4.02
C VAL A 234 -13.04 -15.93 3.64
N PRO A 235 -13.43 -14.65 3.74
CA PRO A 235 -12.60 -13.51 3.32
C PRO A 235 -11.53 -13.20 4.37
N HIS A 236 -10.51 -14.05 4.41
CA HIS A 236 -9.32 -13.93 5.23
C HIS A 236 -8.11 -13.91 4.31
N LEU A 237 -7.21 -12.96 4.48
CA LEU A 237 -6.17 -12.65 3.50
C LEU A 237 -5.34 -13.87 3.04
N PRO A 238 -4.83 -14.77 3.90
CA PRO A 238 -4.18 -16.00 3.46
C PRO A 238 -5.03 -16.91 2.58
N VAL A 239 -6.35 -16.98 2.82
CA VAL A 239 -7.30 -17.73 1.97
C VAL A 239 -7.50 -17.01 0.65
N MET A 240 -7.61 -15.68 0.69
CA MET A 240 -7.75 -14.88 -0.51
C MET A 240 -6.50 -14.99 -1.40
N GLN A 241 -5.30 -15.01 -0.81
CA GLN A 241 -4.03 -15.28 -1.49
C GLN A 241 -3.94 -16.70 -2.04
N LEU A 242 -4.51 -17.70 -1.37
CA LEU A 242 -4.60 -19.07 -1.88
C LEU A 242 -5.48 -19.12 -3.14
N VAL A 243 -6.69 -18.55 -3.06
CA VAL A 243 -7.62 -18.49 -4.20
C VAL A 243 -7.01 -17.69 -5.35
N HIS A 244 -6.43 -16.52 -5.07
CA HIS A 244 -5.80 -15.67 -6.09
C HIS A 244 -4.67 -16.39 -6.85
N ARG A 245 -3.82 -17.14 -6.14
CA ARG A 245 -2.74 -17.94 -6.76
C ARG A 245 -3.25 -19.09 -7.65
N SER A 246 -4.50 -19.50 -7.49
CA SER A 246 -5.08 -20.61 -8.28
C SER A 246 -5.70 -20.20 -9.62
N ILE A 247 -5.97 -18.89 -9.82
CA ILE A 247 -6.75 -18.40 -10.97
C ILE A 247 -5.87 -18.08 -12.18
N GLY A 248 -4.56 -17.90 -12.01
CA GLY A 248 -3.66 -17.54 -13.11
C GLY A 248 -2.20 -17.91 -12.87
N THR A 249 -1.38 -17.79 -13.92
CA THR A 249 0.05 -18.16 -13.92
C THR A 249 0.93 -17.13 -13.23
N ALA A 250 0.54 -15.85 -13.26
CA ALA A 250 1.26 -14.74 -12.64
C ALA A 250 0.27 -13.81 -11.89
N PRO A 251 -0.20 -14.18 -10.69
CA PRO A 251 -1.13 -13.36 -9.91
C PRO A 251 -0.50 -12.02 -9.53
N CYS A 252 -1.12 -10.91 -9.96
CA CYS A 252 -0.69 -9.55 -9.62
C CYS A 252 -1.34 -9.10 -8.30
N PRO A 253 -0.56 -8.85 -7.21
CA PRO A 253 -1.12 -8.53 -5.90
C PRO A 253 -2.08 -7.32 -5.90
N SER A 254 -1.91 -6.39 -6.85
CA SER A 254 -2.80 -5.23 -7.01
C SER A 254 -4.25 -5.63 -7.27
N HIS A 255 -4.54 -6.73 -7.98
CA HIS A 255 -5.93 -7.17 -8.19
C HIS A 255 -6.61 -7.58 -6.87
N LEU A 256 -5.86 -8.21 -5.96
CA LEU A 256 -6.37 -8.56 -4.64
C LEU A 256 -6.57 -7.30 -3.79
N ALA A 257 -5.64 -6.35 -3.88
CA ALA A 257 -5.77 -5.06 -3.21
C ALA A 257 -6.98 -4.26 -3.71
N GLU A 258 -7.26 -4.28 -5.00
CA GLU A 258 -8.46 -3.66 -5.59
C GLU A 258 -9.74 -4.21 -4.96
N VAL A 259 -9.84 -5.53 -4.75
CA VAL A 259 -10.99 -6.13 -4.05
C VAL A 259 -11.05 -5.67 -2.60
N ILE A 260 -9.91 -5.60 -1.88
CA ILE A 260 -9.87 -5.16 -0.48
C ILE A 260 -10.28 -3.69 -0.34
N LEU A 261 -9.85 -2.83 -1.26
CA LEU A 261 -10.09 -1.38 -1.27
C LEU A 261 -11.40 -0.98 -1.98
N SER A 262 -12.15 -1.94 -2.52
CA SER A 262 -13.39 -1.68 -3.28
C SER A 262 -14.57 -1.21 -2.43
N GLY A 263 -14.51 -1.39 -1.11
CA GLY A 263 -15.65 -1.22 -0.21
C GLY A 263 -16.60 -2.43 -0.16
N LEU A 264 -16.39 -3.48 -0.97
CA LEU A 264 -17.15 -4.74 -0.91
C LEU A 264 -16.90 -5.51 0.39
N LEU A 265 -15.71 -5.34 0.96
CA LEU A 265 -15.26 -5.95 2.20
C LEU A 265 -15.22 -4.89 3.32
N ARG A 266 -15.52 -5.31 4.54
CA ARG A 266 -15.25 -4.57 5.77
C ARG A 266 -14.24 -5.34 6.61
N ALA A 267 -13.25 -4.65 7.17
CA ALA A 267 -12.40 -5.26 8.19
C ALA A 267 -13.25 -5.64 9.41
N VAL A 268 -12.96 -6.78 10.02
CA VAL A 268 -13.66 -7.24 11.23
C VAL A 268 -12.68 -7.38 12.40
N PRO A 269 -13.14 -7.18 13.65
CA PRO A 269 -12.31 -7.43 14.82
C PRO A 269 -11.77 -8.86 14.85
N GLY A 270 -10.55 -9.03 15.38
CA GLY A 270 -9.91 -10.32 15.53
C GLY A 270 -8.55 -10.38 14.84
N ARG A 271 -8.29 -11.46 14.08
CA ARG A 271 -6.99 -11.66 13.44
C ARG A 271 -6.78 -10.63 12.33
N PRO A 272 -5.63 -9.93 12.27
CA PRO A 272 -5.28 -9.03 11.18
C PRO A 272 -5.51 -9.67 9.80
N GLY A 273 -6.12 -8.93 8.87
CA GLY A 273 -6.43 -9.43 7.53
C GLY A 273 -7.66 -10.34 7.48
N THR A 274 -8.51 -10.29 8.51
CA THR A 274 -9.85 -10.87 8.47
C THR A 274 -10.85 -9.81 8.06
N TYR A 275 -11.67 -10.15 7.08
CA TYR A 275 -12.71 -9.29 6.55
C TYR A 275 -14.06 -10.00 6.66
N ALA A 276 -15.12 -9.26 6.34
CA ALA A 276 -16.42 -9.79 5.99
C ALA A 276 -16.89 -9.09 4.71
N PHE A 277 -17.55 -9.83 3.81
CA PHE A 277 -18.33 -9.16 2.78
C PHE A 277 -19.43 -8.33 3.44
N ARG A 278 -19.72 -7.17 2.87
CA ARG A 278 -20.95 -6.45 3.20
C ARG A 278 -22.16 -7.30 2.85
N ASP A 279 -23.27 -7.02 3.50
CA ASP A 279 -24.48 -7.84 3.42
C ASP A 279 -24.90 -8.03 1.95
N ASP A 280 -25.26 -9.27 1.59
CA ASP A 280 -25.64 -9.75 0.25
C ASP A 280 -24.61 -9.62 -0.90
N VAL A 281 -23.46 -8.96 -0.68
CA VAL A 281 -22.43 -8.79 -1.73
C VAL A 281 -21.89 -10.13 -2.22
N ALA A 282 -21.61 -11.07 -1.31
CA ALA A 282 -21.11 -12.39 -1.67
C ALA A 282 -22.08 -13.15 -2.60
N SER A 283 -23.38 -13.08 -2.30
CA SER A 283 -24.43 -13.70 -3.11
C SER A 283 -24.52 -13.10 -4.51
N VAL A 284 -24.39 -11.78 -4.64
CA VAL A 284 -24.36 -11.10 -5.96
C VAL A 284 -23.13 -11.52 -6.77
N LEU A 285 -21.96 -11.57 -6.13
CA LEU A 285 -20.70 -11.95 -6.78
C LEU A 285 -20.74 -13.40 -7.28
N LEU A 286 -21.24 -14.34 -6.47
CA LEU A 286 -21.31 -15.75 -6.81
C LEU A 286 -22.17 -16.04 -8.05
N ARG A 287 -23.21 -15.25 -8.31
CA ARG A 287 -24.05 -15.37 -9.53
C ARG A 287 -23.27 -15.17 -10.83
N SER A 288 -22.12 -14.49 -10.77
CA SER A 288 -21.26 -14.24 -11.93
C SER A 288 -20.18 -15.30 -12.16
N VAL A 289 -20.04 -16.27 -11.24
CA VAL A 289 -19.02 -17.32 -11.34
C VAL A 289 -19.62 -18.55 -12.04
N PRO A 290 -19.01 -19.05 -13.14
CA PRO A 290 -19.46 -20.30 -13.76
C PRO A 290 -19.45 -21.47 -12.76
N ARG A 291 -20.45 -22.36 -12.81
CA ARG A 291 -20.59 -23.47 -11.85
C ARG A 291 -19.34 -24.36 -11.76
N SER A 292 -18.69 -24.65 -12.89
CA SER A 292 -17.45 -25.45 -12.96
C SER A 292 -16.27 -24.75 -12.26
N SER A 293 -16.15 -23.44 -12.48
CA SER A 293 -15.18 -22.55 -11.82
C SER A 293 -15.42 -22.50 -10.31
N LEU A 294 -16.67 -22.35 -9.87
CA LEU A 294 -17.04 -22.37 -8.45
C LEU A 294 -16.71 -23.71 -7.80
N ALA A 295 -17.06 -24.83 -8.43
CA ALA A 295 -16.75 -26.17 -7.93
C ALA A 295 -15.24 -26.39 -7.75
N ARG A 296 -14.42 -25.93 -8.70
CA ARG A 296 -12.96 -26.01 -8.60
C ARG A 296 -12.42 -25.20 -7.43
N THR A 297 -12.92 -23.98 -7.23
CA THR A 297 -12.52 -23.13 -6.09
C THR A 297 -12.94 -23.75 -4.76
N VAL A 298 -14.14 -24.31 -4.66
CA VAL A 298 -14.60 -25.01 -3.45
C VAL A 298 -13.75 -26.26 -3.17
N ALA A 299 -13.39 -27.04 -4.20
CA ALA A 299 -12.50 -28.19 -4.04
C ALA A 299 -11.11 -27.77 -3.52
N LEU A 300 -10.53 -26.70 -4.07
CA LEU A 300 -9.27 -26.11 -3.58
C LEU A 300 -9.38 -25.69 -2.11
N LEU A 301 -10.46 -25.00 -1.73
CA LEU A 301 -10.68 -24.56 -0.35
C LEU A 301 -10.78 -25.75 0.60
N ARG A 302 -11.57 -26.78 0.26
CA ARG A 302 -11.69 -28.02 1.06
C ARG A 302 -10.36 -28.72 1.26
N GLN A 303 -9.52 -28.80 0.22
CA GLN A 303 -8.18 -29.38 0.32
C GLN A 303 -7.28 -28.61 1.31
N ALA A 304 -7.50 -27.31 1.50
CA ALA A 304 -6.74 -26.47 2.42
C ALA A 304 -7.31 -26.41 3.84
N GLU A 305 -8.53 -26.91 4.10
CA GLU A 305 -9.14 -26.89 5.44
C GLU A 305 -8.29 -27.61 6.52
N PRO A 306 -7.70 -28.80 6.26
CA PRO A 306 -6.88 -29.49 7.26
C PRO A 306 -5.65 -28.69 7.69
N SER A 307 -4.97 -28.04 6.73
CA SER A 307 -3.76 -27.26 7.03
C SER A 307 -4.07 -25.96 7.77
N MET A 308 -5.24 -25.35 7.48
CA MET A 308 -5.69 -24.12 8.14
C MET A 308 -6.53 -24.36 9.39
N ARG A 309 -6.85 -25.63 9.70
CA ARG A 309 -7.63 -26.10 10.87
C ARG A 309 -8.96 -25.37 11.04
N ARG A 310 -9.69 -25.13 9.95
CA ARG A 310 -11.00 -24.46 9.96
C ARG A 310 -11.75 -24.67 8.64
N THR A 311 -13.06 -24.48 8.66
CA THR A 311 -13.88 -24.40 7.44
C THR A 311 -13.51 -23.16 6.63
N LEU A 312 -13.27 -23.35 5.34
CA LEU A 312 -12.85 -22.29 4.43
C LEU A 312 -13.91 -21.95 3.39
N VAL A 313 -14.83 -22.87 3.09
CA VAL A 313 -15.91 -22.67 2.12
C VAL A 313 -17.02 -21.81 2.74
N SER A 314 -17.55 -20.86 1.98
CA SER A 314 -18.70 -20.07 2.43
C SER A 314 -19.98 -20.91 2.48
N ALA A 315 -20.90 -20.58 3.39
CA ALA A 315 -22.19 -21.25 3.46
C ALA A 315 -22.98 -21.07 2.15
N GLU A 316 -22.89 -19.90 1.54
CA GLU A 316 -23.53 -19.58 0.26
C GLU A 316 -23.01 -20.47 -0.88
N ALA A 317 -21.68 -20.62 -1.01
CA ALA A 317 -21.10 -21.48 -2.03
C ALA A 317 -21.44 -22.97 -1.81
N SER A 318 -21.51 -23.41 -0.56
CA SER A 318 -21.96 -24.77 -0.23
C SER A 318 -23.40 -25.01 -0.67
N ARG A 319 -24.30 -24.03 -0.47
CA ARG A 319 -25.71 -24.10 -0.92
C ARG A 319 -25.85 -24.14 -2.43
N LEU A 320 -25.00 -23.43 -3.18
CA LEU A 320 -25.07 -23.40 -4.64
C LEU A 320 -24.58 -24.69 -5.31
N LEU A 321 -23.72 -25.48 -4.63
CA LEU A 321 -23.13 -26.71 -5.17
C LEU A 321 -23.79 -28.00 -4.65
N GLY A 322 -24.49 -27.94 -3.52
CA GLY A 322 -25.40 -29.00 -3.07
C GLY A 322 -26.60 -29.14 -4.00
#